data_AF-A0A9P7X2U8-F1
#
_entry.id   AF-A0A9P7X2U8-F1
#
_cell.length_a   1.000
_cell.length_b   1.000
_cell.length_c   1.000
_cell.angle_alpha   90.00
_cell.angle_beta   90.00
_cell.angle_gamma   90.00
#
_symmetry.space_group_name_H-M   'P 1'
#
loop_
_entity.id
_entity.type
_entity.pdbx_description
1 polymer ?
#
loop_
_entity_poly.entity_id
_entity_poly.type
_entity_poly.pdbx_seq_one_letter_code
_entity_poly.pdbx_strand_id
1 'polypeptide(L)'
;MPAPPKPAVVDPVLSLQLRIRWLEALVLGSKQLKDVSNPNLKSPPASQSLDSTLWRRAEDIQSTLSVATESNEECQKFITDYNKYAHLLSPAAATSATGSTEAPTYDSLSSPELETLVLELEPDIRAADRDLKEIDELDARGVTAAGKLQDHEALKDRLRLLCEAQAEDLVLYDSLEARLSAILQNYVSHITRLSELFVTWNDIVTEAEERIDVLERQKREEAMVTF
;
A
#
# COMPACT_ATOMS: atom_id res chain seq x y z
N MET A 1 16.44 58.20 -30.84
CA MET A 1 16.80 56.91 -30.21
C MET A 1 18.32 56.89 -30.05
N PRO A 2 18.88 57.07 -28.83
CA PRO A 2 20.33 57.00 -28.62
C PRO A 2 20.81 55.54 -28.69
N ALA A 3 21.97 55.31 -29.33
CA ALA A 3 22.52 53.97 -29.58
C ALA A 3 23.04 53.29 -28.29
N PRO A 4 22.95 51.96 -28.16
CA PRO A 4 23.42 51.23 -26.99
C PRO A 4 24.96 51.22 -26.87
N PRO A 5 25.51 51.25 -25.64
CA PRO A 5 26.95 51.30 -25.40
C PRO A 5 27.63 49.99 -25.79
N LYS A 6 28.80 50.09 -26.46
CA LYS A 6 29.60 48.95 -26.90
C LYS A 6 30.21 48.20 -25.69
N PRO A 7 30.25 46.86 -25.70
CA PRO A 7 30.76 46.06 -24.58
C PRO A 7 32.26 46.28 -24.38
N ALA A 8 32.68 46.37 -23.11
CA ALA A 8 34.08 46.56 -22.74
C ALA A 8 34.93 45.35 -23.16
N VAL A 9 36.01 45.61 -23.89
CA VAL A 9 37.00 44.60 -24.29
C VAL A 9 37.87 44.31 -23.09
N VAL A 10 37.58 43.20 -22.38
CA VAL A 10 38.41 42.72 -21.28
C VAL A 10 39.64 42.00 -21.86
N ASP A 11 40.82 42.32 -21.35
CA ASP A 11 42.07 41.65 -21.72
C ASP A 11 41.95 40.12 -21.47
N PRO A 12 42.18 39.26 -22.48
CA PRO A 12 42.03 37.81 -22.35
C PRO A 12 42.85 37.23 -21.19
N VAL A 13 44.03 37.78 -20.91
CA VAL A 13 44.88 37.31 -19.80
C VAL A 13 44.22 37.54 -18.44
N LEU A 14 43.58 38.69 -18.27
CA LEU A 14 42.89 39.07 -17.04
C LEU A 14 41.62 38.21 -16.85
N SER A 15 40.90 37.91 -17.92
CA SER A 15 39.74 37.01 -17.89
C SER A 15 40.12 35.58 -17.45
N LEU A 16 41.27 35.08 -17.91
CA LEU A 16 41.77 33.76 -17.53
C LEU A 16 42.20 33.74 -16.07
N GLN A 17 42.90 34.77 -15.59
CA GLN A 17 43.29 34.88 -14.19
C GLN A 17 42.08 34.96 -13.26
N LEU A 18 41.05 35.73 -13.61
CA LEU A 18 39.80 35.79 -12.85
C LEU A 18 39.11 34.42 -12.81
N ARG A 19 39.10 33.69 -13.92
CA ARG A 19 38.47 32.37 -14.00
C ARG A 19 39.24 31.31 -13.19
N ILE A 20 40.57 31.35 -13.22
CA ILE A 20 41.42 30.49 -12.39
C ILE A 20 41.18 30.80 -10.91
N ARG A 21 41.18 32.08 -10.53
CA ARG A 21 40.92 32.50 -9.15
C ARG A 21 39.50 32.14 -8.69
N TRP A 22 38.54 32.14 -9.61
CA TRP A 22 37.17 31.70 -9.34
C TRP A 22 37.10 30.18 -9.14
N LEU A 23 37.78 29.40 -9.97
CA LEU A 23 37.90 27.95 -9.80
C LEU A 23 38.63 27.59 -8.49
N GLU A 24 39.71 28.30 -8.15
CA GLU A 24 40.38 28.15 -6.86
C GLU A 24 39.43 28.45 -5.69
N ALA A 25 38.64 29.52 -5.78
CA ALA A 25 37.65 29.87 -4.76
C ALA A 25 36.51 28.84 -4.65
N LEU A 26 36.13 28.21 -5.76
CA LEU A 26 35.10 27.17 -5.80
C LEU A 26 35.60 25.85 -5.22
N VAL A 27 36.87 25.50 -5.47
CA VAL A 27 37.49 24.24 -5.04
C VAL A 27 37.97 24.31 -3.58
N LEU A 28 38.58 25.43 -3.16
CA LEU A 28 39.07 25.60 -1.78
C LEU A 28 38.02 26.17 -0.82
N GLY A 29 36.92 26.69 -1.36
CA GLY A 29 35.93 27.48 -0.62
C GLY A 29 36.49 28.87 -0.26
N SER A 30 35.63 29.88 -0.17
CA SER A 30 36.00 31.28 0.13
C SER A 30 36.50 31.54 1.56
N LYS A 31 37.03 30.53 2.24
CA LYS A 31 37.40 30.55 3.66
C LYS A 31 38.65 31.36 4.01
N GLN A 32 39.38 31.92 3.05
CA GLN A 32 40.54 32.77 3.36
C GLN A 32 40.22 34.26 3.63
N LEU A 33 38.94 34.66 3.71
CA LEU A 33 38.57 36.07 3.94
C LEU A 33 37.81 36.34 5.25
N LYS A 34 37.65 35.36 6.15
CA LYS A 34 36.95 35.55 7.42
C LYS A 34 37.65 34.85 8.58
N ASP A 35 38.80 35.39 8.99
CA ASP A 35 39.42 35.07 10.28
C ASP A 35 39.85 36.32 11.06
N VAL A 36 39.10 37.42 10.89
CA VAL A 36 39.16 38.56 11.80
C VAL A 36 37.73 39.01 12.10
N SER A 37 37.33 38.92 13.36
CA SER A 37 36.06 39.37 13.96
C SER A 37 34.96 38.31 14.15
N ASN A 38 35.09 37.47 15.17
CA ASN A 38 34.22 37.54 16.36
C ASN A 38 34.43 36.34 17.31
N PRO A 39 34.75 36.57 18.60
CA PRO A 39 34.86 35.53 19.61
C PRO A 39 33.58 35.47 20.45
N ASN A 40 32.52 34.80 19.96
CA ASN A 40 31.45 34.24 20.81
C ASN A 40 30.30 33.74 19.94
N LEU A 41 30.35 32.48 19.55
CA LEU A 41 29.17 31.62 19.39
C LEU A 41 29.69 30.18 19.37
N LYS A 42 29.24 29.37 20.32
CA LYS A 42 29.56 27.94 20.43
C LYS A 42 29.16 27.22 19.15
N SER A 43 30.13 26.90 18.30
CA SER A 43 30.01 25.90 17.23
C SER A 43 30.40 24.52 17.77
N PRO A 44 29.84 23.41 17.24
CA PRO A 44 30.30 22.05 17.53
C PRO A 44 31.75 21.87 17.02
N PRO A 45 32.49 20.83 17.47
CA PRO A 45 33.96 20.81 17.35
C PRO A 45 34.41 20.66 15.90
N ALA A 46 34.73 21.79 15.27
CA ALA A 46 35.55 21.87 14.07
C ALA A 46 37.02 21.71 14.46
N SER A 47 37.41 20.49 14.82
CA SER A 47 38.80 20.06 14.92
C SER A 47 39.05 18.97 13.88
N GLN A 48 39.00 19.34 12.60
CA GLN A 48 39.69 18.59 11.57
C GLN A 48 40.62 19.56 10.85
N SER A 49 41.89 19.29 11.06
CA SER A 49 43.06 20.00 10.58
C SER A 49 42.96 20.37 9.10
N LEU A 50 43.68 21.43 8.75
CA LEU A 50 43.99 21.81 7.37
C LEU A 50 44.80 20.74 6.61
N ASP A 51 45.06 19.58 7.22
CA ASP A 51 45.85 18.47 6.68
C ASP A 51 45.02 17.28 6.19
N SER A 52 43.69 17.32 6.27
CA SER A 52 42.87 16.37 5.53
C SER A 52 42.97 16.72 4.04
N THR A 53 43.84 16.04 3.30
CA THR A 53 43.95 16.16 1.85
C THR A 53 42.55 16.09 1.21
N LEU A 54 42.31 16.87 0.15
CA LEU A 54 41.03 16.87 -0.58
C LEU A 54 40.55 15.46 -0.91
N TRP A 55 41.50 14.57 -1.15
CA TRP A 55 41.29 13.15 -1.31
C TRP A 55 40.55 12.50 -0.14
N ARG A 56 41.00 12.69 1.11
CA ARG A 56 40.32 12.15 2.30
C ARG A 56 38.92 12.72 2.47
N ARG A 57 38.72 14.02 2.19
CA ARG A 57 37.38 14.61 2.26
C ARG A 57 36.45 14.07 1.17
N ALA A 58 36.97 13.85 -0.04
CA ALA A 58 36.20 13.23 -1.10
C ALA A 58 35.85 11.79 -0.75
N GLU A 59 36.76 11.04 -0.12
CA GLU A 59 36.53 9.68 0.35
C GLU A 59 35.52 9.61 1.52
N ASP A 60 35.56 10.58 2.44
CA ASP A 60 34.57 10.71 3.51
C ASP A 60 33.19 11.09 2.95
N ILE A 61 33.12 11.99 1.97
CA ILE A 61 31.86 12.33 1.28
C ILE A 61 31.35 11.14 0.47
N GLN A 62 32.24 10.40 -0.20
CA GLN A 62 31.87 9.23 -0.98
C GLN A 62 31.35 8.10 -0.09
N SER A 63 31.97 7.86 1.07
CA SER A 63 31.52 6.83 2.02
C SER A 63 30.22 7.21 2.72
N THR A 64 30.03 8.48 3.08
CA THR A 64 28.75 8.96 3.64
C THR A 64 27.63 8.92 2.60
N LEU A 65 27.94 9.27 1.35
CA LEU A 65 27.00 9.18 0.25
C LEU A 65 26.67 7.73 -0.08
N SER A 66 27.65 6.82 -0.11
CA SER A 66 27.39 5.39 -0.36
C SER A 66 26.47 4.79 0.71
N VAL A 67 26.74 5.08 1.99
CA VAL A 67 25.88 4.64 3.11
C VAL A 67 24.46 5.22 2.99
N ALA A 68 24.32 6.50 2.64
CA ALA A 68 23.01 7.11 2.44
C ALA A 68 22.26 6.51 1.23
N THR A 69 22.98 6.19 0.16
CA THR A 69 22.38 5.59 -1.06
C THR A 69 22.03 4.12 -0.90
N GLU A 70 22.74 3.37 -0.06
CA GLU A 70 22.39 1.98 0.27
C GLU A 70 21.07 1.90 1.06
N SER A 71 20.75 2.95 1.84
CA SER A 71 19.49 3.03 2.57
C SER A 71 18.27 3.41 1.71
N ASN A 72 18.49 3.91 0.49
CA ASN A 72 17.43 4.38 -0.39
C ASN A 72 17.63 3.94 -1.85
N GLU A 73 16.87 2.92 -2.26
CA GLU A 73 16.88 2.38 -3.64
C GLU A 73 16.53 3.43 -4.71
N GLU A 74 15.73 4.44 -4.38
CA GLU A 74 15.35 5.50 -5.31
C GLU A 74 16.54 6.42 -5.61
N CYS A 75 17.35 6.74 -4.59
CA CYS A 75 18.58 7.50 -4.78
C CYS A 75 19.60 6.72 -5.61
N GLN A 76 19.69 5.40 -5.43
CA GLN A 76 20.56 4.56 -6.23
C GLN A 76 20.13 4.54 -7.71
N LYS A 77 18.84 4.38 -7.99
CA LYS A 77 18.25 4.47 -9.34
C LYS A 77 18.52 5.84 -9.98
N PHE A 78 18.33 6.91 -9.22
CA PHE A 78 18.62 8.27 -9.67
C PHE A 78 20.10 8.48 -10.01
N ILE A 79 21.04 7.95 -9.22
CA ILE A 79 22.47 8.06 -9.51
C ILE A 79 22.85 7.27 -10.75
N THR A 80 22.31 6.05 -10.91
CA THR A 80 22.56 5.24 -12.11
C THR A 80 22.01 5.88 -13.38
N ASP A 81 20.87 6.56 -13.27
CA ASP A 81 20.21 7.25 -14.37
C ASP A 81 20.57 8.75 -14.43
N TYR A 82 21.50 9.22 -13.59
CA TYR A 82 21.84 10.64 -13.49
C TYR A 82 22.25 11.21 -14.84
N ASN A 83 23.06 10.48 -15.61
CA ASN A 83 23.48 10.90 -16.94
C ASN A 83 22.32 10.95 -17.94
N LYS A 84 21.28 10.12 -17.77
CA LYS A 84 20.08 10.17 -18.60
C LYS A 84 19.27 11.43 -18.31
N TYR A 85 19.15 11.81 -17.04
CA TYR A 85 18.37 12.97 -16.60
C TYR A 85 19.21 14.25 -16.40
N ALA A 86 20.51 14.22 -16.66
CA ALA A 86 21.42 15.36 -16.46
C ALA A 86 21.01 16.58 -17.29
N HIS A 87 20.38 16.36 -18.45
CA HIS A 87 19.85 17.44 -19.29
C HIS A 87 18.67 18.16 -18.62
N LEU A 88 17.82 17.46 -17.87
CA LEU A 88 16.70 18.04 -17.09
C LEU A 88 17.18 18.81 -15.86
N LEU A 89 18.35 18.44 -15.34
CA LEU A 89 18.97 19.07 -14.17
C LEU A 89 19.93 20.22 -14.52
N SER A 90 20.23 20.40 -15.81
CA SER A 90 21.02 21.52 -16.28
C SER A 90 20.21 22.81 -16.13
N PRO A 91 20.79 23.89 -15.58
CA PRO A 91 20.13 25.17 -15.45
C PRO A 91 19.57 25.71 -16.77
N ALA A 92 20.09 25.27 -17.93
CA ALA A 92 19.55 25.64 -19.24
C ALA A 92 18.12 25.10 -19.47
N ALA A 93 17.78 23.90 -18.96
CA ALA A 93 16.42 23.37 -19.00
C ALA A 93 15.50 24.10 -18.01
N ALA A 94 16.02 24.48 -16.84
CA ALA A 94 15.26 25.27 -15.86
C ALA A 94 15.09 26.74 -16.28
N THR A 95 16.08 27.37 -16.92
CA THR A 95 16.04 28.77 -17.38
C THR A 95 15.38 28.94 -18.74
N SER A 96 15.28 27.89 -19.56
CA SER A 96 14.35 27.91 -20.69
C SER A 96 12.88 27.76 -20.26
N ALA A 97 12.61 27.52 -18.97
CA ALA A 97 11.28 27.30 -18.41
C ALA A 97 10.91 28.21 -17.21
N THR A 98 11.74 29.17 -16.81
CA THR A 98 11.40 30.07 -15.70
C THR A 98 11.49 31.53 -16.09
N GLY A 99 10.38 31.98 -16.70
CA GLY A 99 10.09 33.38 -16.98
C GLY A 99 8.62 33.67 -17.30
N SER A 100 7.78 32.67 -17.56
CA SER A 100 6.34 32.86 -17.73
C SER A 100 5.53 31.94 -16.80
N THR A 101 4.93 32.56 -15.78
CA THR A 101 3.72 32.06 -15.10
C THR A 101 2.48 32.18 -15.99
N GLU A 102 2.64 32.55 -17.26
CA GLU A 102 1.63 32.37 -18.29
C GLU A 102 1.78 30.97 -18.87
N ALA A 103 0.64 30.29 -19.08
CA ALA A 103 0.55 29.09 -19.90
C ALA A 103 1.44 29.26 -21.14
N PRO A 104 2.18 28.22 -21.57
CA PRO A 104 3.13 28.34 -22.67
C PRO A 104 2.44 29.03 -23.83
N THR A 105 2.89 30.24 -24.17
CA THR A 105 2.32 30.98 -25.29
C THR A 105 2.77 30.23 -26.54
N TYR A 106 1.92 29.32 -27.03
CA TYR A 106 2.15 28.48 -28.20
C TYR A 106 2.48 29.29 -29.47
N ASP A 107 2.27 30.61 -29.43
CA ASP A 107 2.60 31.59 -30.48
C ASP A 107 4.10 31.73 -30.77
N SER A 108 5.00 31.35 -29.85
CA SER A 108 6.46 31.45 -30.07
C SER A 108 7.15 30.14 -30.46
N LEU A 109 6.41 29.04 -30.64
CA LEU A 109 6.97 27.76 -31.05
C LEU A 109 7.13 27.72 -32.57
N SER A 110 8.26 27.19 -33.05
CA SER A 110 8.38 26.92 -34.48
C SER A 110 7.47 25.76 -34.88
N SER A 111 6.92 25.79 -36.10
CA SER A 111 6.05 24.71 -36.64
C SER A 111 6.57 23.28 -36.37
N PRO A 112 7.87 22.96 -36.56
CA PRO A 112 8.37 21.62 -36.28
C PRO A 112 8.40 21.27 -34.79
N GLU A 113 8.67 22.23 -33.91
CA GLU A 113 8.69 21.98 -32.45
C GLU A 113 7.27 21.70 -31.93
N LEU A 114 6.27 22.39 -32.48
CA LEU A 114 4.86 22.15 -32.17
C LEU A 114 4.43 20.75 -32.63
N GLU A 115 4.81 20.34 -33.85
CA GLU A 115 4.55 18.98 -34.35
C GLU A 115 5.20 17.90 -33.47
N THR A 116 6.46 18.11 -33.04
CA THR A 116 7.12 17.16 -32.13
C THR A 116 6.42 17.07 -30.77
N LEU A 117 5.97 18.21 -30.24
CA LEU A 117 5.27 18.27 -28.96
C LEU A 117 3.89 17.62 -29.05
N VAL A 118 3.17 17.80 -30.16
CA VAL A 118 1.88 17.12 -30.39
C VAL A 118 2.07 15.61 -30.51
N LEU A 119 3.14 15.14 -31.15
CA LEU A 119 3.47 13.71 -31.21
C LEU A 119 3.85 13.13 -29.84
N GLU A 120 4.55 13.90 -29.01
CA GLU A 120 4.88 13.50 -27.65
C GLU A 120 3.65 13.44 -26.73
N LEU A 121 2.72 14.39 -26.88
CA LEU A 121 1.49 14.47 -26.10
C LEU A 121 0.34 13.58 -26.61
N GLU A 122 0.42 13.08 -27.84
CA GLU A 122 -0.60 12.19 -28.42
C GLU A 122 -0.98 11.00 -27.53
N PRO A 123 -0.04 10.21 -26.96
CA PRO A 123 -0.40 9.09 -26.09
C PRO A 123 -1.12 9.55 -24.81
N ASP A 124 -0.74 10.70 -24.26
CA ASP A 124 -1.33 11.26 -23.04
C ASP A 124 -2.73 11.78 -23.29
N ILE A 125 -2.96 12.45 -24.42
CA ILE A 125 -4.29 12.90 -24.84
C ILE A 125 -5.21 11.69 -25.07
N ARG A 126 -4.70 10.62 -25.68
CA ARG A 126 -5.46 9.36 -25.87
C ARG A 126 -5.71 8.61 -24.57
N ALA A 127 -4.85 8.75 -23.57
CA ALA A 127 -5.08 8.20 -22.25
C ALA A 127 -6.17 8.99 -21.53
N ALA A 128 -6.05 10.33 -21.51
CA ALA A 128 -7.05 11.21 -20.93
C ALA A 128 -8.43 11.05 -21.58
N ASP A 129 -8.53 10.89 -22.91
CA ASP A 129 -9.81 10.62 -23.59
C ASP A 129 -10.43 9.27 -23.19
N ARG A 130 -9.61 8.25 -22.92
CA ARG A 130 -10.10 6.96 -22.39
C ARG A 130 -10.60 7.13 -20.96
N ASP A 131 -9.86 7.84 -20.13
CA ASP A 131 -10.23 8.08 -18.73
C ASP A 131 -11.51 8.94 -18.63
N LEU A 132 -11.66 9.95 -19.48
CA LEU A 132 -12.88 10.76 -19.55
C LEU A 132 -14.09 9.93 -20.00
N LYS A 133 -13.93 9.02 -20.96
CA LYS A 133 -14.99 8.08 -21.33
C LYS A 133 -15.34 7.13 -20.20
N GLU A 134 -14.34 6.65 -19.45
CA GLU A 134 -14.59 5.81 -18.28
C GLU A 134 -15.35 6.58 -17.20
N ILE A 135 -15.00 7.84 -16.96
CA ILE A 135 -15.72 8.72 -16.03
C ILE A 135 -17.16 8.94 -16.51
N ASP A 136 -17.38 9.24 -17.78
CA ASP A 136 -18.72 9.41 -18.36
C ASP A 136 -19.55 8.12 -18.23
N GLU A 137 -18.94 6.95 -18.44
CA GLU A 137 -19.59 5.66 -18.23
C GLU A 137 -19.94 5.42 -16.75
N LEU A 138 -19.05 5.78 -15.82
CA LEU A 138 -19.28 5.66 -14.39
C LEU A 138 -20.36 6.63 -13.89
N ASP A 139 -20.42 7.83 -14.47
CA ASP A 139 -21.48 8.82 -14.24
C ASP A 139 -22.82 8.32 -14.79
N ALA A 140 -22.85 7.77 -16.00
CA ALA A 140 -24.04 7.17 -16.59
C ALA A 140 -24.55 5.96 -15.77
N ARG A 141 -23.64 5.17 -15.19
CA ARG A 141 -23.95 4.07 -14.26
C ARG A 141 -24.35 4.58 -12.87
N GLY A 142 -24.20 5.87 -12.59
CA GLY A 142 -24.54 6.49 -11.31
C GLY A 142 -23.64 6.05 -10.16
N VAL A 143 -22.41 5.62 -10.45
CA VAL A 143 -21.42 5.15 -9.47
C VAL A 143 -20.76 6.33 -8.73
N THR A 144 -20.78 7.52 -9.32
CA THR A 144 -20.44 8.80 -8.66
C THR A 144 -21.55 9.26 -7.72
N ALA A 145 -22.04 8.33 -6.88
CA ALA A 145 -23.05 8.53 -5.85
C ALA A 145 -22.62 9.48 -4.71
N ALA A 146 -21.56 10.28 -4.91
CA ALA A 146 -21.22 11.43 -4.07
C ALA A 146 -22.41 12.39 -3.89
N GLY A 147 -23.35 12.44 -4.85
CA GLY A 147 -24.58 13.23 -4.74
C GLY A 147 -25.74 12.59 -3.95
N LYS A 148 -25.76 11.25 -3.76
CA LYS A 148 -26.84 10.53 -3.04
C LYS A 148 -26.47 10.21 -1.59
N LEU A 149 -25.31 10.66 -1.12
CA LEU A 149 -24.84 10.38 0.24
C LEU A 149 -25.80 10.92 1.30
N GLN A 150 -26.40 12.09 1.04
CA GLN A 150 -27.39 12.70 1.93
C GLN A 150 -28.66 11.85 2.07
N ASP A 151 -29.10 11.20 0.99
CA ASP A 151 -30.25 10.29 1.03
C ASP A 151 -30.00 9.08 1.93
N HIS A 152 -28.74 8.64 2.03
CA HIS A 152 -28.33 7.51 2.86
C HIS A 152 -28.08 7.87 4.33
N GLU A 153 -28.04 9.14 4.71
CA GLU A 153 -27.89 9.55 6.12
C GLU A 153 -29.11 9.17 6.95
N ALA A 154 -30.32 9.31 6.39
CA ALA A 154 -31.56 8.90 7.03
C ALA A 154 -31.65 7.37 7.22
N LEU A 155 -30.94 6.57 6.40
CA LEU A 155 -30.89 5.12 6.54
C LEU A 155 -29.96 4.65 7.66
N LYS A 156 -29.00 5.48 8.12
CA LYS A 156 -28.02 5.08 9.15
C LYS A 156 -28.71 4.69 10.45
N ASP A 157 -29.69 5.46 10.90
CA ASP A 157 -30.38 5.18 12.16
C ASP A 157 -31.28 3.95 12.05
N ARG A 158 -31.94 3.77 10.89
CA ARG A 158 -32.70 2.53 10.62
C ARG A 158 -31.81 1.30 10.58
N LEU A 159 -30.61 1.40 10.00
CA LEU A 159 -29.64 0.31 9.98
C LEU A 159 -29.10 0.00 11.36
N ARG A 160 -28.84 1.01 12.19
CA ARG A 160 -28.43 0.80 13.60
C ARG A 160 -29.49 0.06 14.38
N LEU A 161 -30.75 0.49 14.30
CA LEU A 161 -31.87 -0.20 14.95
C LEU A 161 -32.01 -1.64 14.45
N LEU A 162 -31.80 -1.89 13.15
CA LEU A 162 -31.84 -3.24 12.58
C LEU A 162 -30.67 -4.09 13.08
N CYS A 163 -29.46 -3.53 13.13
CA CYS A 163 -28.29 -4.24 13.66
C CYS A 163 -28.45 -4.58 15.14
N GLU A 164 -29.03 -3.69 15.95
CA GLU A 164 -29.35 -3.94 17.35
C GLU A 164 -30.39 -5.06 17.49
N ALA A 165 -31.51 -4.98 16.75
CA ALA A 165 -32.52 -6.04 16.74
C ALA A 165 -31.95 -7.38 16.25
N GLN A 166 -31.09 -7.38 15.23
CA GLN A 166 -30.44 -8.59 14.74
C GLN A 166 -29.49 -9.19 15.78
N ALA A 167 -28.77 -8.37 16.54
CA ALA A 167 -27.90 -8.84 17.61
C ALA A 167 -28.71 -9.51 18.73
N GLU A 168 -29.86 -8.95 19.08
CA GLU A 168 -30.80 -9.56 20.04
C GLU A 168 -31.36 -10.89 19.51
N ASP A 169 -31.76 -10.93 18.24
CA ASP A 169 -32.26 -12.15 17.60
C ASP A 169 -31.21 -13.27 17.60
N LEU A 170 -29.93 -12.96 17.31
CA LEU A 170 -28.84 -13.94 17.33
C LEU A 170 -28.69 -14.60 18.71
N VAL A 171 -28.76 -13.81 19.79
CA VAL A 171 -28.70 -14.36 21.15
C VAL A 171 -29.90 -15.27 21.45
N LEU A 172 -31.08 -14.91 20.96
CA LEU A 172 -32.27 -15.77 21.08
C LEU A 172 -32.10 -17.07 20.29
N TYR A 173 -31.57 -17.00 19.06
CA TYR A 173 -31.30 -18.18 18.23
C TYR A 173 -30.32 -19.13 18.93
N ASP A 174 -29.21 -18.63 19.48
CA ASP A 174 -28.23 -19.44 20.20
C ASP A 174 -28.87 -20.17 21.39
N SER A 175 -29.74 -19.47 22.15
CA SER A 175 -30.45 -20.08 23.28
C SER A 175 -31.46 -21.14 22.85
N LEU A 176 -32.14 -20.94 21.72
CA LEU A 176 -33.08 -21.89 21.16
C LEU A 176 -32.37 -23.12 20.58
N GLU A 177 -31.22 -22.92 19.94
CA GLU A 177 -30.37 -24.00 19.43
C GLU A 177 -29.81 -24.85 20.58
N ALA A 178 -29.35 -24.22 21.66
CA ALA A 178 -28.94 -24.92 22.88
C ALA A 178 -30.09 -25.73 23.50
N ARG A 179 -31.31 -25.18 23.51
CA ARG A 179 -32.48 -25.91 24.01
C ARG A 179 -32.87 -27.07 23.09
N LEU A 180 -32.85 -26.85 21.78
CA LEU A 180 -33.21 -27.87 20.79
C LEU A 180 -32.21 -29.02 20.81
N SER A 181 -30.92 -28.73 20.85
CA SER A 181 -29.87 -29.75 20.98
C SER A 181 -30.01 -30.55 22.27
N ALA A 182 -30.33 -29.92 23.40
CA ALA A 182 -30.60 -30.62 24.66
C ALA A 182 -31.84 -31.55 24.56
N ILE A 183 -32.93 -31.09 23.93
CA ILE A 183 -34.12 -31.93 23.71
C ILE A 183 -33.79 -33.11 22.78
N LEU A 184 -33.06 -32.88 21.69
CA LEU A 184 -32.63 -33.94 20.78
C LEU A 184 -31.73 -34.95 21.50
N GLN A 185 -30.79 -34.50 22.32
CA GLN A 185 -29.92 -35.38 23.08
C GLN A 185 -30.70 -36.22 24.09
N ASN A 186 -31.68 -35.62 24.78
CA ASN A 186 -32.58 -36.34 25.68
C ASN A 186 -33.41 -37.37 24.92
N TYR A 187 -33.96 -37.01 23.76
CA TYR A 187 -34.72 -37.92 22.91
C TYR A 187 -33.88 -39.09 22.41
N VAL A 188 -32.65 -38.83 21.95
CA VAL A 188 -31.70 -39.89 21.56
C VAL A 188 -31.42 -40.81 22.73
N SER A 189 -31.14 -40.26 23.92
CA SER A 189 -30.91 -41.09 25.12
C SER A 189 -32.13 -41.94 25.51
N HIS A 190 -33.34 -41.41 25.31
CA HIS A 190 -34.58 -42.14 25.55
C HIS A 190 -34.77 -43.27 24.54
N ILE A 191 -34.49 -43.03 23.25
CA ILE A 191 -34.49 -44.09 22.24
C ILE A 191 -33.46 -45.16 22.58
N THR A 192 -32.24 -44.79 22.98
CA THR A 192 -31.21 -45.75 23.35
C THR A 192 -31.69 -46.63 24.50
N ARG A 193 -32.25 -46.05 25.56
CA ARG A 193 -32.83 -46.81 26.69
C ARG A 193 -33.99 -47.71 26.26
N LEU A 194 -34.88 -47.23 25.39
CA LEU A 194 -35.96 -48.05 24.84
C LEU A 194 -35.39 -49.22 24.03
N SER A 195 -34.38 -48.99 23.19
CA SER A 195 -33.75 -50.04 22.40
C SER A 195 -33.04 -51.08 23.27
N GLU A 196 -32.35 -50.64 24.33
CA GLU A 196 -31.76 -51.53 25.33
C GLU A 196 -32.86 -52.35 26.02
N LEU A 197 -33.97 -51.73 26.44
CA LEU A 197 -35.09 -52.43 27.05
C LEU A 197 -35.69 -53.46 26.09
N PHE A 198 -35.89 -53.12 24.82
CA PHE A 198 -36.40 -54.05 23.82
C PHE A 198 -35.46 -55.24 23.59
N VAL A 199 -34.15 -55.03 23.60
CA VAL A 199 -33.16 -56.11 23.51
C VAL A 199 -33.25 -57.01 24.74
N THR A 200 -33.25 -56.44 25.95
CA THR A 200 -33.39 -57.24 27.18
C THR A 200 -34.70 -58.01 27.24
N TRP A 201 -35.79 -57.43 26.73
CA TRP A 201 -37.07 -58.09 26.68
C TRP A 201 -37.07 -59.23 25.67
N ASN A 202 -36.46 -59.03 24.49
CA ASN A 202 -36.27 -60.07 23.51
C ASN A 202 -35.46 -61.24 24.08
N ASP A 203 -34.37 -60.97 24.80
CA ASP A 203 -33.54 -62.00 25.43
C ASP A 203 -34.34 -62.81 26.47
N ILE A 204 -35.15 -62.14 27.31
CA ILE A 204 -36.02 -62.82 28.30
C ILE A 204 -37.08 -63.69 27.60
N VAL A 205 -37.66 -63.20 26.50
CA VAL A 205 -38.66 -63.96 25.72
C VAL A 205 -38.00 -65.17 25.08
N THR A 206 -36.83 -65.02 24.45
CA THR A 206 -36.08 -66.13 23.86
C THR A 206 -35.68 -67.16 24.93
N GLU A 207 -35.22 -66.74 26.11
CA GLU A 207 -34.91 -67.66 27.20
C GLU A 207 -36.16 -68.40 27.70
N ALA A 208 -37.31 -67.71 27.78
CA ALA A 208 -38.57 -68.35 28.14
C ALA A 208 -39.03 -69.37 27.09
N GLU A 209 -38.89 -69.04 25.80
CA GLU A 209 -39.16 -69.94 24.67
C GLU A 209 -38.26 -71.18 24.71
N GLU A 210 -36.95 -71.01 24.93
CA GLU A 210 -36.01 -72.13 25.05
C GLU A 210 -36.37 -73.05 26.23
N ARG A 211 -36.74 -72.48 27.38
CA ARG A 211 -37.19 -73.27 28.55
C ARG A 211 -38.48 -74.04 28.25
N ILE A 212 -39.43 -73.43 27.54
CA ILE A 212 -40.67 -74.10 27.12
C ILE A 212 -40.34 -75.24 26.15
N ASP A 213 -39.46 -75.02 25.18
CA ASP A 213 -39.01 -76.05 24.23
C ASP A 213 -38.39 -77.26 24.93
N VAL A 214 -37.56 -77.03 25.95
CA VAL A 214 -36.96 -78.11 26.75
C VAL A 214 -38.04 -78.90 27.50
N LEU A 215 -38.97 -78.21 28.17
CA LEU A 215 -40.08 -78.85 28.89
C LEU A 215 -41.00 -79.64 27.94
N GLU A 216 -41.27 -79.11 26.74
CA GLU A 216 -42.06 -79.82 25.73
C GLU A 216 -41.35 -81.07 25.22
N ARG A 217 -40.02 -81.02 24.99
CA ARG A 217 -39.24 -82.21 24.61
C ARG A 217 -39.28 -83.27 25.70
N GLN A 218 -39.06 -82.90 26.96
CA GLN A 218 -39.16 -83.81 28.10
C GLN A 218 -40.54 -84.47 28.17
N LYS A 219 -41.61 -83.67 28.03
CA LYS A 219 -42.99 -84.20 28.04
C LYS A 219 -43.26 -85.16 26.87
N ARG A 220 -42.71 -84.90 25.68
CA ARG A 220 -42.83 -85.83 24.53
C ARG A 220 -42.08 -87.13 24.77
N GLU A 221 -40.89 -87.06 25.35
CA GLU A 221 -40.09 -88.24 25.71
C GLU A 221 -40.80 -89.09 26.78
N GLU A 222 -41.32 -88.47 27.84
CA GLU A 222 -42.13 -89.15 28.86
C GLU A 222 -43.37 -89.81 28.25
N ALA A 223 -44.09 -89.09 27.37
CA ALA A 223 -45.24 -89.65 26.66
C ALA A 223 -44.85 -90.85 25.79
N MET A 224 -43.69 -90.83 25.13
CA MET A 224 -43.20 -91.94 24.31
C MET A 224 -42.79 -93.16 25.15
N VAL A 225 -42.29 -92.97 26.37
CA VAL A 225 -41.94 -94.06 27.30
C VAL A 225 -43.19 -94.73 27.91
N THR A 226 -44.32 -94.03 27.94
CA THR A 226 -45.59 -94.56 28.49
C THR A 226 -46.49 -95.31 27.50
N PHE A 227 -46.04 -95.56 26.27
CA PHE A 227 -46.70 -96.42 25.27
C PHE A 227 -45.87 -97.68 24.99
#